data_AF-A0A1A9BU15-F1
#
_entry.id   AF-A0A1A9BU15-F1
#
_cell.length_a   1.000
_cell.length_b   1.000
_cell.length_c   1.000
_cell.angle_alpha   90.00
_cell.angle_beta   90.00
_cell.angle_gamma   90.00
#
_symmetry.space_group_name_H-M   'P 1'
#
loop_
_entity.id
_entity.type
_entity.pdbx_description
1 polymer ?
#
loop_
_entity_poly.entity_id
_entity_poly.type
_entity_poly.pdbx_seq_one_letter_code
_entity_poly.pdbx_strand_id
1 'polypeptide(L)'
;MATLAGRTARRTALVLLVLLLDVLLLDSGSLFATVALAATAAAGAALLVCSVIAARCAPAVPPTRVRTAIRDRDRRTAFLPQRDPDARGRTRPRAPGLALPATAA
;
A
#
# COMPACT_ATOMS: atom_id res chain seq x y z
N MET A 1 -14.11 -2.76 5.42
CA MET A 1 -13.25 -1.61 5.03
C MET A 1 -13.36 -1.24 3.54
N ALA A 2 -13.55 -2.19 2.61
CA ALA A 2 -13.75 -1.91 1.17
C ALA A 2 -14.96 -0.99 0.85
N THR A 3 -16.00 -0.99 1.68
CA THR A 3 -17.23 -0.21 1.48
C THR A 3 -17.11 1.28 1.81
N LEU A 4 -16.10 1.69 2.60
CA LEU A 4 -15.82 3.12 2.83
C LEU A 4 -15.03 3.71 1.66
N ALA A 5 -14.05 2.98 1.14
CA ALA A 5 -13.26 3.39 -0.03
C ALA A 5 -14.12 3.59 -1.29
N GLY A 6 -15.13 2.73 -1.49
CA GLY A 6 -16.08 2.90 -2.60
C GLY A 6 -16.99 4.13 -2.44
N ARG A 7 -17.27 4.57 -1.21
CA ARG A 7 -18.09 5.76 -0.94
C ARG A 7 -17.30 7.06 -1.12
N THR A 8 -16.03 7.08 -0.71
CA THR A 8 -15.15 8.24 -0.93
C THR A 8 -14.86 8.43 -2.41
N ALA A 9 -14.59 7.35 -3.15
CA ALA A 9 -14.38 7.39 -4.60
C ALA A 9 -15.59 7.93 -5.37
N ARG A 10 -16.82 7.58 -4.97
CA ARG A 10 -18.04 8.12 -5.57
C ARG A 10 -18.21 9.61 -5.30
N ARG A 11 -17.92 10.06 -4.08
CA ARG A 11 -17.99 11.48 -3.71
C ARG A 11 -16.96 12.30 -4.48
N THR A 12 -15.72 11.83 -4.59
CA THR A 12 -14.67 12.53 -5.34
C THR A 12 -14.97 12.57 -6.84
N ALA A 13 -15.51 11.50 -7.41
CA ALA A 13 -15.95 11.49 -8.81
C ALA A 13 -17.08 12.50 -9.06
N LEU A 14 -18.05 12.61 -8.15
CA LEU A 14 -19.16 13.56 -8.26
C LEU A 14 -18.68 15.01 -8.16
N VAL A 15 -17.75 15.31 -7.25
CA VAL A 15 -17.14 16.64 -7.12
C VAL A 15 -16.35 17.02 -8.39
N LEU A 16 -15.57 16.09 -8.94
CA LEU A 16 -14.83 16.30 -10.19
C LEU A 16 -15.76 16.56 -11.37
N LEU A 17 -16.87 15.84 -11.47
CA LEU A 17 -17.87 16.04 -12.53
C LEU A 17 -18.48 17.44 -12.47
N VAL A 18 -18.86 17.91 -11.28
CA VAL A 18 -19.44 19.25 -11.08
C VAL A 18 -18.43 20.33 -11.45
N LEU A 19 -17.18 20.21 -10.97
CA LEU A 19 -16.10 21.14 -11.33
C LEU A 19 -15.84 21.21 -12.83
N LEU A 20 -15.85 20.05 -13.51
CA LEU A 20 -15.66 20.01 -14.96
C LEU A 20 -16.80 20.71 -15.70
N LEU A 21 -18.03 20.55 -15.21
CA LEU A 21 -19.21 21.21 -15.78
C LEU A 21 -19.15 22.73 -15.59
N ASP A 22 -18.75 23.20 -14.40
CA ASP A 22 -18.55 24.64 -14.12
C ASP A 22 -17.48 25.24 -15.04
N VAL A 23 -16.35 24.56 -15.21
CA VAL A 23 -15.27 25.03 -16.10
C VAL A 23 -15.74 25.09 -17.55
N LEU A 24 -16.52 24.10 -18.01
CA LEU A 24 -17.07 24.08 -19.37
C LEU A 24 -18.09 25.21 -19.61
N LEU A 25 -18.88 25.56 -18.59
CA LEU A 25 -19.80 26.71 -18.66
C LEU A 25 -19.07 28.06 -18.67
N LEU A 26 -17.94 28.17 -17.94
CA LEU A 26 -17.13 29.39 -17.90
C LEU A 26 -16.30 29.63 -19.17
N ASP A 27 -15.92 28.57 -19.88
CA ASP A 27 -14.94 28.63 -20.98
C ASP A 27 -15.55 28.78 -22.40
N SER A 28 -16.82 29.23 -22.50
CA SER A 28 -17.60 29.27 -23.75
C SER A 28 -17.07 30.20 -24.87
N GLY A 29 -15.84 30.70 -24.77
CA GLY A 29 -15.26 31.69 -25.69
C GLY A 29 -13.88 31.38 -26.28
N SER A 30 -13.16 30.34 -25.82
CA SER A 30 -11.77 30.09 -26.26
C SER A 30 -11.57 28.67 -26.79
N LEU A 31 -11.49 28.52 -28.13
CA LEU A 31 -11.24 27.23 -28.79
C LEU A 31 -9.97 26.53 -28.27
N PHE A 32 -8.92 27.29 -27.96
CA PHE A 32 -7.67 26.72 -27.45
C PHE A 32 -7.83 26.16 -26.03
N ALA A 33 -8.59 26.86 -25.19
CA ALA A 33 -8.91 26.40 -23.84
C ALA A 33 -9.83 25.18 -23.89
N THR A 34 -10.81 25.14 -24.81
CA THR A 34 -11.66 23.94 -24.99
C THR A 34 -10.87 22.71 -25.43
N VAL A 35 -9.86 22.86 -26.30
CA VAL A 35 -9.01 21.74 -26.74
C VAL A 35 -8.08 21.28 -25.61
N ALA A 36 -7.46 22.21 -24.89
CA ALA A 36 -6.62 21.87 -23.74
C ALA A 36 -7.43 21.19 -22.62
N LEU A 37 -8.66 21.66 -22.38
CA LEU A 37 -9.59 21.06 -21.43
C LEU A 37 -10.03 19.67 -21.89
N ALA A 38 -10.39 19.51 -23.17
CA ALA A 38 -10.76 18.21 -23.74
C ALA A 38 -9.62 17.19 -23.66
N ALA A 39 -8.38 17.60 -23.96
CA ALA A 39 -7.20 16.74 -23.82
C ALA A 39 -6.96 16.33 -22.36
N THR A 40 -7.10 17.27 -21.42
CA THR A 40 -6.95 16.99 -19.98
C THR A 40 -8.06 16.08 -19.48
N ALA A 41 -9.30 16.29 -19.91
CA ALA A 41 -10.44 15.43 -19.58
C ALA A 41 -10.27 14.01 -20.14
N ALA A 42 -9.78 13.88 -21.38
CA ALA A 42 -9.49 12.58 -22.00
C ALA A 42 -8.38 11.83 -21.26
N ALA A 43 -7.28 12.51 -20.92
CA ALA A 43 -6.21 11.93 -20.11
C ALA A 43 -6.70 11.52 -18.71
N GLY A 44 -7.49 12.37 -18.06
CA GLY A 44 -8.12 12.09 -16.78
C GLY A 44 -9.05 10.87 -16.84
N ALA A 45 -9.89 10.77 -17.87
CA ALA A 45 -10.77 9.63 -18.08
C ALA A 45 -9.99 8.33 -18.31
N ALA A 46 -8.92 8.36 -19.10
CA ALA A 46 -8.05 7.21 -19.32
C ALA A 46 -7.40 6.74 -18.00
N LEU A 47 -6.89 7.67 -17.19
CA LEU A 47 -6.33 7.35 -15.87
C LEU A 47 -7.37 6.80 -14.91
N LEU A 48 -8.58 7.34 -14.90
CA LEU A 48 -9.69 6.82 -14.09
C LEU A 48 -10.04 5.39 -14.49
N VAL A 49 -10.17 5.10 -15.78
CA VAL A 49 -10.41 3.74 -16.29
C VAL A 49 -9.28 2.80 -15.85
N CYS A 50 -8.02 3.22 -16.04
CA CYS A 50 -6.86 2.43 -15.62
C CYS A 50 -6.88 2.14 -14.10
N SER A 51 -7.21 3.15 -13.29
CA SER A 51 -7.31 3.00 -11.83
C SER A 51 -8.44 2.06 -11.41
N VAL A 52 -9.58 2.11 -12.09
CA VAL A 52 -10.71 1.22 -11.82
C VAL A 52 -10.35 -0.21 -12.19
N ILE A 53 -9.75 -0.42 -13.36
CA ILE A 53 -9.27 -1.75 -13.78
C ILE A 53 -8.26 -2.28 -12.76
N ALA A 54 -7.26 -1.49 -12.39
CA ALA A 54 -6.27 -1.87 -11.39
C ALA A 54 -6.92 -2.22 -10.04
N ALA A 55 -7.90 -1.44 -9.59
CA ALA A 55 -8.62 -1.70 -8.35
C ALA A 55 -9.49 -2.97 -8.41
N ARG A 56 -10.03 -3.34 -9.59
CA ARG A 56 -10.81 -4.56 -9.79
C ARG A 56 -9.93 -5.80 -9.90
N CYS A 57 -8.75 -5.66 -10.51
CA CYS A 57 -7.76 -6.73 -10.61
C CYS A 57 -7.02 -7.00 -9.28
N ALA A 58 -7.08 -6.07 -8.33
CA ALA A 58 -6.47 -6.25 -7.02
C ALA A 58 -7.13 -7.43 -6.27
N PRO A 59 -6.36 -8.47 -5.88
CA PRO A 59 -6.91 -9.60 -5.14
C PRO A 59 -7.53 -9.16 -3.82
N ALA A 60 -8.76 -9.60 -3.54
CA ALA A 60 -9.40 -9.35 -2.25
C ALA A 60 -8.72 -10.19 -1.16
N VAL A 61 -7.75 -9.61 -0.47
CA VAL A 61 -7.03 -10.28 0.62
C VAL A 61 -7.72 -9.99 1.95
N PRO A 62 -8.10 -11.03 2.74
CA PRO A 62 -8.67 -10.81 4.06
C PRO A 62 -7.65 -10.09 4.97
N PRO A 63 -8.08 -9.14 5.82
CA PRO A 63 -7.17 -8.32 6.62
C PRO A 63 -6.32 -9.16 7.58
N THR A 64 -6.80 -10.34 7.99
CA THR A 64 -6.03 -11.32 8.77
C THR A 64 -4.81 -11.83 8.00
N ARG A 65 -4.93 -12.10 6.70
CA ARG A 65 -3.81 -12.57 5.85
C ARG A 65 -2.73 -11.49 5.68
N VAL A 66 -3.12 -10.22 5.62
CA VAL A 66 -2.16 -9.10 5.62
C VAL A 66 -1.42 -9.04 6.95
N ARG A 67 -2.14 -9.11 8.08
CA ARG A 67 -1.53 -9.10 9.42
C ARG A 67 -0.61 -10.29 9.65
N THR A 68 -0.99 -11.49 9.20
CA THR A 68 -0.13 -12.67 9.32
C THR A 68 1.06 -12.59 8.38
N ALA A 69 0.91 -12.05 7.16
CA ALA A 69 2.04 -11.84 6.25
C ALA A 69 3.03 -10.81 6.78
N ILE A 70 2.55 -9.73 7.40
CA ILE A 70 3.40 -8.75 8.09
C ILE A 70 4.11 -9.43 9.26
N ARG A 71 3.38 -10.15 10.11
CA ARG A 71 3.97 -10.86 11.25
C ARG A 71 4.97 -11.95 10.83
N ASP A 72 4.74 -12.61 9.69
CA ASP A 72 5.65 -13.59 9.11
C ASP A 72 6.90 -12.93 8.55
N ARG A 73 6.75 -11.80 7.84
CA ARG A 73 7.88 -10.98 7.38
C ARG A 73 8.70 -10.48 8.56
N ASP A 74 8.05 -9.93 9.58
CA ASP A 74 8.70 -9.45 10.80
C ASP A 74 9.45 -10.59 11.47
N ARG A 75 8.89 -11.80 11.59
CA ARG A 75 9.64 -12.96 12.12
C ARG A 75 10.85 -13.34 11.28
N ARG A 76 10.74 -13.25 9.95
CA ARG A 76 11.84 -13.54 9.02
C ARG A 76 12.96 -12.49 9.07
N THR A 77 12.66 -11.25 9.48
CA THR A 77 13.62 -10.14 9.54
C THR A 77 13.93 -9.66 10.97
N ALA A 78 13.25 -10.19 11.98
CA ALA A 78 13.42 -9.82 13.40
C ALA A 78 14.79 -10.24 13.93
N PHE A 79 15.38 -11.26 13.31
CA PHE A 79 16.76 -11.62 13.53
C PHE A 79 17.59 -10.96 12.43
N LEU A 80 18.59 -10.14 12.81
CA LEU A 80 19.79 -10.04 11.98
C LEU A 80 20.22 -11.49 11.69
N PRO A 81 20.70 -11.84 10.47
CA PRO A 81 21.26 -13.16 10.22
C PRO A 81 22.18 -13.49 11.39
N GLN A 82 21.75 -14.44 12.23
CA GLN A 82 22.38 -14.66 13.52
C GLN A 82 23.75 -15.21 13.16
N ARG A 83 24.79 -14.38 13.25
CA ARG A 83 26.17 -14.80 12.99
C ARG A 83 26.40 -15.96 13.94
N ASP A 84 26.62 -17.14 13.37
CA ASP A 84 26.81 -18.36 14.13
C ASP A 84 27.81 -18.08 15.26
N PRO A 85 27.36 -18.08 16.52
CA PRO A 85 28.23 -17.79 17.66
C PRO A 85 29.33 -18.85 17.78
N ASP A 86 29.15 -20.00 17.13
CA ASP A 86 30.06 -21.13 17.09
C ASP A 86 30.90 -21.16 15.80
N ALA A 87 30.77 -20.14 14.93
CA ALA A 87 31.58 -20.02 13.73
C ALA A 87 33.06 -20.05 14.07
N ARG A 88 33.81 -20.86 13.32
CA ARG A 88 35.26 -21.06 13.50
C ARG A 88 35.98 -19.71 13.51
N GLY A 89 36.59 -19.33 14.63
CA GLY A 89 37.29 -18.05 14.80
C GLY A 89 36.58 -17.01 15.68
N ARG A 90 35.40 -17.31 16.24
CA ARG A 90 34.82 -16.52 17.32
C ARG A 90 34.91 -17.26 18.65
N THR A 91 35.57 -16.63 19.62
CA THR A 91 35.57 -17.11 21.00
C THR A 91 34.14 -17.00 21.52
N ARG A 92 33.50 -18.13 21.87
CA ARG A 92 32.20 -18.12 22.54
C ARG A 92 32.30 -17.18 23.75
N PRO A 93 31.41 -16.19 23.91
CA PRO A 93 31.23 -15.57 25.22
C PRO A 93 30.89 -16.73 26.16
N ARG A 94 31.80 -17.08 27.08
CA ARG A 94 31.55 -18.15 28.03
C ARG A 94 30.32 -17.73 28.82
N ALA A 95 29.23 -18.47 28.68
CA ALA A 95 28.11 -18.37 29.60
C ALA A 95 28.66 -18.45 31.03
N PRO A 96 28.07 -17.75 32.02
CA PRO A 96 28.51 -17.80 33.41
C PRO A 96 28.78 -19.26 33.80
N GLY A 97 30.04 -19.56 34.09
CA GLY A 97 30.48 -20.91 34.38
C GLY A 97 29.99 -21.33 35.75
N LEU A 98 28.82 -21.95 35.82
CA LEU A 98 28.45 -22.91 36.86
C LEU A 98 27.15 -23.62 36.45
N ALA A 99 27.20 -24.95 36.34
CA ALA A 99 25.99 -25.75 36.25
C ALA A 99 25.25 -25.66 37.59
N LEU A 100 24.23 -24.81 37.67
CA LEU A 100 23.30 -24.78 38.79
C LEU A 100 22.32 -25.96 38.65
N PRO A 101 22.03 -26.70 39.73
CA PRO A 101 21.10 -27.82 39.71
C PRO A 101 19.67 -27.30 39.67
N ALA A 102 19.21 -26.87 38.48
CA ALA A 102 17.84 -26.38 38.31
C ALA A 102 17.33 -26.62 36.88
N THR A 103 17.34 -27.88 36.42
CA THR A 103 16.44 -28.31 35.34
C THR A 103 16.06 -29.77 35.56
N ALA A 104 15.37 -30.01 36.67
CA ALA A 104 14.46 -31.14 36.84
C ALA A 104 13.10 -30.57 37.24
N ALA A 105 12.20 -30.47 36.27
CA ALA A 105 10.74 -30.42 36.39
C ALA A 105 10.15 -30.56 34.99
#